data_AF-A0A8H7XTV2-F1
#
_entry.id   AF-A0A8H7XTV2-F1
#
_cell.length_a   1.000
_cell.length_b   1.000
_cell.length_c   1.000
_cell.angle_alpha   90.00
_cell.angle_beta   90.00
_cell.angle_gamma   90.00
#
_symmetry.space_group_name_H-M   'P 1'
#
loop_
_entity.id
_entity.type
_entity.pdbx_description
1 polymer ?
#
loop_
_entity_poly.entity_id
_entity_poly.type
_entity_poly.pdbx_seq_one_letter_code
_entity_poly.pdbx_strand_id
1 'polypeptide(L)'
;METPQTPTSDFSSRRRLNQTLVVNEAVECENDITSLQNVLIDLKYKRMALNTKLNSVHDLMAELPLEVTTEIFQLVVDSQEESNLRSLPTQFLLGRVCKAWRDTVWKHPSLWKDIRIQIIAEKYPKQEELLGEWLNHSGTRPITVSIASKDRWQPPQSFATLLLGTSQRWTAFTCCSPLSSISEGLAADPPPSFPLLSSIKVFTNGLPQNESMKYNFNATPKLRNIFLSHPYLCLPASYALSFINSLQNIRKLVIWLTKGSANQIASQHTGLKILPSLNSLCLTGENTAASVILDRIITPALMDLRLWIYSTGSANLDHAWITSLNDLRERSAFSLSNLSFKGAGIGQEGILVDAVGSFPTLSSLHIEDLGKNGNFVLSDLTIG
;
A
#
# COMPACT_ATOMS: atom_id res chain seq x y z
N MET A 1 -50.95 -4.14 75.42
CA MET A 1 -50.20 -3.82 74.19
C MET A 1 -49.29 -5.01 73.91
N GLU A 2 -49.79 -5.96 73.13
CA GLU A 2 -48.98 -7.07 72.62
C GLU A 2 -48.11 -6.54 71.48
N THR A 3 -46.80 -6.76 71.57
CA THR A 3 -45.86 -6.56 70.46
C THR A 3 -45.73 -7.88 69.70
N PRO A 4 -45.92 -7.91 68.37
CA PRO A 4 -45.75 -9.13 67.60
C PRO A 4 -44.26 -9.43 67.39
N GLN A 5 -43.81 -10.60 67.86
CA GLN A 5 -42.51 -11.16 67.46
C GLN A 5 -42.54 -11.45 65.95
N THR A 6 -41.65 -10.79 65.21
CA THR A 6 -41.56 -10.87 63.76
C THR A 6 -40.73 -12.10 63.31
N PRO A 7 -41.15 -12.85 62.27
CA PRO A 7 -40.50 -14.07 61.78
C PRO A 7 -39.30 -13.80 60.83
N THR A 8 -38.57 -12.69 61.03
CA THR A 8 -37.52 -12.21 60.08
C THR A 8 -36.14 -12.84 60.30
N SER A 9 -35.89 -13.44 61.46
CA SER A 9 -34.61 -14.08 61.84
C SER A 9 -34.33 -15.40 61.12
N ASP A 10 -35.34 -16.25 60.90
CA ASP A 10 -35.16 -17.58 60.29
C ASP A 10 -34.95 -17.48 58.76
N PHE A 11 -35.66 -16.57 58.08
CA PHE A 11 -35.50 -16.34 56.64
C PHE A 11 -34.13 -15.79 56.26
N SER A 12 -33.58 -14.87 57.07
CA SER A 12 -32.26 -14.31 56.84
C SER A 12 -31.15 -15.34 57.08
N SER A 13 -31.34 -16.24 58.05
CA SER A 13 -30.42 -17.34 58.36
C SER A 13 -30.41 -18.41 57.24
N ARG A 14 -31.57 -18.85 56.76
CA ARG A 14 -31.69 -19.78 55.63
C ARG A 14 -31.14 -19.22 54.33
N ARG A 15 -31.38 -17.93 54.06
CA ARG A 15 -30.83 -17.25 52.88
C ARG A 15 -29.30 -17.20 52.91
N ARG A 16 -28.70 -16.93 54.07
CA ARG A 16 -27.24 -16.98 54.26
C ARG A 16 -26.70 -18.40 54.04
N LEU A 17 -27.36 -19.41 54.59
CA LEU A 17 -26.93 -20.80 54.44
C LEU A 17 -26.95 -21.25 52.97
N ASN A 18 -28.03 -20.95 52.24
CA ASN A 18 -28.15 -21.24 50.82
C ASN A 18 -27.13 -20.45 49.99
N GLN A 19 -26.86 -19.20 50.36
CA GLN A 19 -25.84 -18.39 49.68
C GLN A 19 -24.43 -18.95 49.88
N THR A 20 -24.10 -19.45 51.08
CA THR A 20 -22.82 -20.12 51.34
C THR A 20 -22.68 -21.43 50.57
N LEU A 21 -23.75 -22.22 50.46
CA LEU A 21 -23.77 -23.46 49.66
C LEU A 21 -23.49 -23.17 48.18
N VAL A 22 -24.19 -22.20 47.60
CA VAL A 22 -23.99 -21.82 46.18
C VAL A 22 -22.58 -21.27 45.93
N VAL A 23 -22.01 -20.51 46.88
CA VAL A 23 -20.63 -20.01 46.78
C VAL A 23 -19.63 -21.17 46.83
N ASN A 24 -19.84 -22.16 47.70
CA ASN A 24 -18.96 -23.32 47.78
C ASN A 24 -19.02 -24.17 46.49
N GLU A 25 -20.21 -24.42 45.95
CA GLU A 25 -20.37 -25.11 44.66
C GLU A 25 -19.69 -24.35 43.51
N ALA A 26 -19.78 -23.02 43.50
CA ALA A 26 -19.09 -22.20 42.50
C ALA A 26 -17.56 -22.31 42.63
N VAL A 27 -17.02 -22.33 43.85
CA VAL A 27 -15.58 -22.51 44.10
C VAL A 27 -15.11 -23.91 43.67
N GLU A 28 -15.89 -24.95 43.96
CA GLU A 28 -15.60 -26.31 43.48
C GLU A 28 -15.59 -26.38 41.94
N CYS A 29 -16.57 -25.74 41.29
CA CYS A 29 -16.63 -25.69 39.83
C CYS A 29 -15.42 -24.97 39.21
N GLU A 30 -14.97 -23.85 39.79
CA GLU A 30 -13.76 -23.14 39.34
C GLU A 30 -12.47 -23.97 39.55
N ASN A 31 -12.39 -24.73 40.64
CA ASN A 31 -11.28 -25.65 40.88
C ASN A 31 -11.26 -26.78 39.84
N ASP A 32 -12.43 -27.34 39.51
CA ASP A 32 -12.56 -28.37 38.47
C ASP A 32 -12.19 -27.83 37.09
N ILE A 33 -12.63 -26.60 36.74
CA ILE A 33 -12.23 -25.92 35.50
C ILE A 33 -10.71 -25.80 35.44
N THR A 34 -10.08 -25.35 36.52
CA THR A 34 -8.62 -25.19 36.60
C THR A 34 -7.89 -26.52 36.47
N SER A 35 -8.40 -27.57 37.14
CA SER A 35 -7.87 -28.94 37.05
C SER A 35 -7.94 -29.49 35.62
N LEU A 36 -9.10 -29.35 34.97
CA LEU A 36 -9.30 -29.77 33.59
C LEU A 36 -8.43 -28.98 32.60
N GLN A 37 -8.23 -27.67 32.84
CA GLN A 37 -7.30 -26.87 32.05
C GLN A 37 -5.87 -27.39 32.14
N ASN A 38 -5.41 -27.79 33.34
CA ASN A 38 -4.08 -28.37 33.54
C ASN A 38 -3.93 -29.71 32.80
N VAL A 39 -4.91 -30.61 32.92
CA VAL A 39 -4.91 -31.89 32.18
C VAL A 39 -4.88 -31.65 30.67
N LEU A 40 -5.62 -30.64 30.18
CA LEU A 40 -5.64 -30.27 28.77
C LEU A 40 -4.28 -29.74 28.29
N ILE A 41 -3.58 -28.98 29.13
CA ILE A 41 -2.20 -28.53 28.87
C ILE A 41 -1.25 -29.73 28.77
N ASP A 42 -1.32 -30.67 29.71
CA ASP A 42 -0.47 -31.87 29.70
C ASP A 42 -0.72 -32.75 28.48
N LEU A 43 -1.98 -32.96 28.11
CA LEU A 43 -2.34 -33.70 26.90
C LEU A 43 -1.86 -32.99 25.63
N LYS A 44 -1.90 -31.65 25.59
CA LYS A 44 -1.31 -30.87 24.48
C LYS A 44 0.20 -31.07 24.39
N TYR A 45 0.93 -31.06 25.51
CA TYR A 45 2.36 -31.36 25.54
C TYR A 45 2.66 -32.78 25.07
N LYS A 46 1.92 -33.77 25.56
CA LYS A 46 2.07 -35.17 25.14
C LYS A 46 1.83 -35.35 23.64
N ARG A 47 0.78 -34.72 23.10
CA ARG A 47 0.52 -34.70 21.65
C ARG A 47 1.67 -34.05 20.88
N MET A 48 2.22 -32.94 21.37
CA MET A 48 3.36 -32.27 20.71
C MET A 48 4.62 -33.15 20.70
N ALA A 49 4.90 -33.86 21.80
CA ALA A 49 6.01 -34.80 21.89
C ALA A 49 5.83 -36.00 20.93
N LEU A 50 4.63 -36.57 20.86
CA LEU A 50 4.32 -37.66 19.93
C LEU A 50 4.43 -37.22 18.47
N ASN A 51 3.90 -36.05 18.10
CA ASN A 51 4.05 -35.51 16.75
C ASN A 51 5.52 -35.23 16.39
N THR A 52 6.32 -34.76 17.35
CA THR A 52 7.77 -34.57 17.15
C THR A 52 8.44 -35.91 16.84
N LYS A 53 8.10 -36.97 17.56
CA LYS A 53 8.60 -38.32 17.30
C LYS A 53 8.13 -38.85 15.95
N LEU A 54 6.86 -38.65 15.59
CA LEU A 54 6.32 -39.06 14.29
C LEU A 54 7.04 -38.37 13.14
N ASN A 55 7.26 -37.05 13.24
CA ASN A 55 8.01 -36.29 12.24
C ASN A 55 9.44 -36.81 12.08
N SER A 56 10.10 -37.26 13.15
CA SER A 56 11.45 -37.86 13.05
C SER A 56 11.51 -39.19 12.30
N VAL A 57 10.37 -39.89 12.16
CA VAL A 57 10.28 -41.18 11.45
C VAL A 57 9.96 -40.99 9.96
N HIS A 58 9.30 -39.89 9.59
CA HIS A 58 8.91 -39.54 8.22
C HIS A 58 9.34 -38.11 7.88
N ASP A 59 10.60 -37.78 8.14
CA ASP A 59 11.08 -36.44 7.86
C ASP A 59 11.51 -36.36 6.39
N LEU A 60 10.56 -36.02 5.51
CA LEU A 60 10.87 -35.61 4.13
C LEU A 60 12.01 -34.57 4.08
N MET A 61 12.21 -33.80 5.16
CA MET A 61 13.31 -32.83 5.27
C MET A 61 14.64 -33.44 5.69
N ALA A 62 14.65 -34.63 6.29
CA ALA A 62 15.90 -35.37 6.51
C ALA A 62 16.41 -35.99 5.21
N GLU A 63 15.53 -36.20 4.23
CA GLU A 63 15.87 -36.74 2.91
C GLU A 63 16.34 -35.65 1.92
N LEU A 64 15.87 -34.41 2.10
CA LEU A 64 16.23 -33.28 1.25
C LEU A 64 17.40 -32.48 1.84
N PRO A 65 18.40 -32.08 1.02
CA PRO A 65 19.38 -31.09 1.44
C PRO A 65 18.72 -29.78 1.90
N LEU A 66 19.38 -29.08 2.82
CA LEU A 66 18.88 -27.83 3.38
C LEU A 66 18.68 -26.76 2.30
N GLU A 67 19.54 -26.76 1.28
CA GLU A 67 19.49 -25.84 0.15
C GLU A 67 18.21 -26.05 -0.65
N VAL A 68 17.91 -27.30 -1.02
CA VAL A 68 16.72 -27.68 -1.80
C VAL A 68 15.46 -27.32 -1.01
N THR A 69 15.46 -27.63 0.28
CA THR A 69 14.37 -27.29 1.20
C THR A 69 14.11 -25.78 1.24
N THR A 70 15.17 -24.98 1.37
CA THR A 70 15.08 -23.52 1.46
C THR A 70 14.60 -22.93 0.14
N GLU A 71 15.02 -23.50 -0.99
CA GLU A 71 14.54 -23.12 -2.32
C GLU A 71 13.05 -23.43 -2.50
N ILE A 72 12.59 -24.61 -2.06
CA ILE A 72 11.15 -24.94 -2.03
C ILE A 72 10.40 -23.91 -1.19
N PHE A 73 10.87 -23.59 0.02
CA PHE A 73 10.22 -22.58 0.85
C PHE A 73 10.19 -21.21 0.20
N GLN A 74 11.25 -20.81 -0.50
CA GLN A 74 11.29 -19.55 -1.23
C GLN A 74 10.23 -19.54 -2.35
N LEU A 75 10.11 -20.63 -3.12
CA LEU A 75 9.08 -20.76 -4.15
C LEU A 75 7.67 -20.67 -3.56
N VAL A 76 7.42 -21.31 -2.41
CA VAL A 76 6.11 -21.23 -1.73
C VAL A 76 5.83 -19.80 -1.26
N VAL A 77 6.82 -19.09 -0.70
CA VAL A 77 6.69 -17.68 -0.29
C VAL A 77 6.44 -16.76 -1.48
N ASP A 78 7.17 -16.96 -2.58
CA ASP A 78 7.07 -16.16 -3.80
C ASP A 78 5.75 -16.43 -4.56
N SER A 79 5.18 -17.64 -4.43
CA SER A 79 3.89 -18.00 -5.04
C SER A 79 2.68 -17.35 -4.39
N GLN A 80 2.83 -16.79 -3.18
CA GLN A 80 1.76 -16.07 -2.51
C GLN A 80 1.42 -14.82 -3.35
N GLU A 81 0.18 -14.74 -3.84
CA GLU A 81 -0.26 -13.64 -4.69
C GLU A 81 0.02 -12.26 -4.07
N GLU A 82 0.59 -11.34 -4.86
CA GLU A 82 0.91 -9.97 -4.42
C GLU A 82 -0.32 -9.21 -3.88
N SER A 83 -1.50 -9.50 -4.42
CA SER A 83 -2.77 -8.87 -4.06
C SER A 83 -3.38 -9.41 -2.76
N ASN A 84 -2.94 -10.57 -2.26
CA ASN A 84 -3.56 -11.24 -1.12
C ASN A 84 -2.93 -10.83 0.22
N LEU A 85 -3.16 -9.57 0.61
CA LEU A 85 -2.74 -9.06 1.93
C LEU A 85 -3.58 -9.61 3.11
N ARG A 86 -4.65 -10.38 2.83
CA ARG A 86 -5.59 -10.93 3.82
C ARG A 86 -5.09 -12.20 4.49
N SER A 87 -4.27 -12.98 3.79
CA SER A 87 -3.73 -14.24 4.30
C SER A 87 -2.63 -14.00 5.34
N LEU A 88 -2.52 -14.92 6.30
CA LEU A 88 -1.32 -15.00 7.15
C LEU A 88 -0.08 -15.15 6.26
N PRO A 89 1.04 -14.51 6.60
CA PRO A 89 2.26 -14.66 5.83
C PRO A 89 2.68 -16.12 5.77
N THR A 90 3.01 -16.58 4.56
CA THR A 90 3.37 -17.97 4.27
C THR A 90 4.51 -18.47 5.16
N GLN A 91 5.46 -17.61 5.52
CA GLN A 91 6.56 -17.92 6.43
C GLN A 91 6.06 -18.45 7.78
N PHE A 92 5.05 -17.79 8.36
CA PHE A 92 4.44 -18.23 9.61
C PHE A 92 3.67 -19.55 9.42
N LEU A 93 3.03 -19.76 8.27
CA LEU A 93 2.35 -21.02 7.97
C LEU A 93 3.34 -22.19 7.85
N LEU A 94 4.48 -22.00 7.19
CA LEU A 94 5.55 -23.00 7.10
C LEU A 94 6.05 -23.37 8.51
N GLY A 95 6.23 -22.39 9.39
CA GLY A 95 6.64 -22.64 10.78
C GLY A 95 5.62 -23.35 11.67
N ARG A 96 4.36 -23.51 11.20
CA ARG A 96 3.33 -24.26 11.92
C ARG A 96 3.36 -25.75 11.62
N VAL A 97 4.05 -26.19 10.56
CA VAL A 97 4.09 -27.59 10.13
C VAL A 97 4.81 -28.47 11.15
N CYS A 98 6.10 -28.21 11.39
CA CYS A 98 6.89 -28.91 12.40
C CYS A 98 8.02 -28.02 12.94
N LYS A 99 8.73 -28.51 13.98
CA LYS A 99 9.87 -27.79 14.56
C LYS A 99 11.00 -27.58 13.56
N ALA A 100 11.34 -28.59 12.75
CA ALA A 100 12.42 -28.49 11.76
C ALA A 100 12.12 -27.43 10.68
N TRP A 101 10.88 -27.36 10.20
CA TRP A 101 10.44 -26.33 9.25
C TRP A 101 10.53 -24.94 9.86
N ARG A 102 10.09 -24.79 11.12
CA ARG A 102 10.20 -23.52 11.85
C ARG A 102 11.66 -23.10 12.02
N ASP A 103 12.51 -23.98 12.51
CA ASP A 103 13.92 -23.67 12.74
C ASP A 103 14.61 -23.30 11.41
N THR A 104 14.25 -23.99 10.32
CA THR A 104 14.74 -23.66 8.98
C THR A 104 14.25 -22.28 8.56
N VAL A 105 12.93 -22.02 8.55
CA VAL A 105 12.38 -20.76 8.08
C VAL A 105 12.92 -19.57 8.89
N TRP A 106 13.02 -19.68 10.22
CA TRP A 106 13.45 -18.59 11.12
C TRP A 106 14.93 -18.25 10.97
N LYS A 107 15.76 -19.21 10.54
CA LYS A 107 17.21 -19.04 10.33
C LYS A 107 17.57 -18.52 8.93
N HIS A 108 16.62 -18.38 8.01
CA HIS A 108 16.87 -17.96 6.63
C HIS A 108 16.23 -16.60 6.33
N PRO A 109 16.95 -15.48 6.55
CA PRO A 109 16.42 -14.13 6.35
C PRO A 109 15.91 -13.83 4.93
N SER A 110 16.35 -14.59 3.91
CA SER A 110 15.85 -14.45 2.54
C SER A 110 14.35 -14.70 2.43
N LEU A 111 13.80 -15.60 3.24
CA LEU A 111 12.36 -15.91 3.28
C LEU A 111 11.52 -14.76 3.87
N TRP A 112 12.16 -13.82 4.57
CA TRP A 112 11.50 -12.73 5.30
C TRP A 112 11.68 -11.37 4.61
N LYS A 113 12.22 -11.34 3.39
CA LYS A 113 12.51 -10.09 2.66
C LYS A 113 11.24 -9.32 2.24
N ASP A 114 10.12 -10.01 2.02
CA ASP A 114 8.88 -9.41 1.51
C ASP A 114 7.82 -9.30 2.59
N ILE A 115 7.71 -8.12 3.19
CA ILE A 115 6.76 -7.80 4.26
C ILE A 115 5.43 -7.39 3.64
N ARG A 116 4.39 -8.16 3.91
CA ARG A 116 3.03 -7.96 3.37
C ARG A 116 2.02 -8.05 4.50
N ILE A 117 1.37 -6.92 4.80
CA ILE A 117 0.44 -6.85 5.93
C ILE A 117 -0.80 -6.03 5.62
N GLN A 118 -1.98 -6.62 5.82
CA GLN A 118 -3.22 -5.87 5.96
C GLN A 118 -3.54 -5.69 7.44
N ILE A 119 -3.48 -4.46 7.90
CA ILE A 119 -3.74 -4.08 9.28
C ILE A 119 -5.26 -4.08 9.53
N ILE A 120 -5.66 -4.70 10.64
CA ILE A 120 -7.06 -4.87 11.06
C ILE A 120 -7.12 -4.49 12.54
N ALA A 121 -8.01 -3.57 12.91
CA ALA A 121 -8.08 -2.99 14.26
C ALA A 121 -8.17 -4.08 15.35
N GLU A 122 -9.05 -5.05 15.14
CA GLU A 122 -9.31 -6.17 16.09
C GLU A 122 -8.09 -7.08 16.30
N LYS A 123 -7.18 -7.15 15.33
CA LYS A 123 -6.02 -8.03 15.35
C LYS A 123 -4.71 -7.28 15.60
N TYR A 124 -4.77 -5.95 15.70
CA TYR A 124 -3.60 -5.09 15.69
C TYR A 124 -2.54 -5.48 16.74
N PRO A 125 -2.87 -5.74 18.02
CA PRO A 125 -1.84 -6.06 19.01
C PRO A 125 -0.99 -7.26 18.60
N LYS A 126 -1.62 -8.31 18.04
CA LYS A 126 -0.89 -9.48 17.55
C LYS A 126 -0.17 -9.21 16.24
N GLN A 127 -0.73 -8.36 15.38
CA GLN A 127 -0.10 -7.96 14.12
C GLN A 127 1.16 -7.12 14.34
N GLU A 128 1.17 -6.24 15.33
CA GLU A 128 2.33 -5.44 15.71
C GLU A 128 3.46 -6.33 16.23
N GLU A 129 3.15 -7.30 17.10
CA GLU A 129 4.11 -8.30 17.60
C GLU A 129 4.71 -9.11 16.45
N LEU A 130 3.86 -9.66 15.58
CA LEU A 130 4.30 -10.46 14.42
C LEU A 130 5.11 -9.63 13.42
N LEU A 131 4.79 -8.34 13.24
CA LEU A 131 5.58 -7.44 12.40
C LEU A 131 6.98 -7.23 13.00
N GLY A 132 7.09 -7.06 14.32
CA GLY A 132 8.36 -6.99 15.01
C GLY A 132 9.22 -8.24 14.77
N GLU A 133 8.63 -9.43 14.93
CA GLU A 133 9.31 -10.70 14.62
C GLU A 133 9.75 -10.78 13.16
N TRP A 134 8.87 -10.42 12.22
CA TRP A 134 9.17 -10.42 10.78
C TRP A 134 10.37 -9.52 10.45
N LEU A 135 10.36 -8.29 10.98
CA LEU A 135 11.45 -7.34 10.79
C LEU A 135 12.76 -7.88 11.39
N ASN A 136 12.70 -8.52 12.55
CA ASN A 136 13.86 -9.15 13.19
C ASN A 136 14.43 -10.31 12.34
N HIS A 137 13.57 -11.19 11.83
CA HIS A 137 13.99 -12.31 10.99
C HIS A 137 14.56 -11.88 9.63
N SER A 138 14.15 -10.72 9.10
CA SER A 138 14.75 -10.14 7.89
C SER A 138 16.22 -9.72 8.08
N GLY A 139 16.68 -9.58 9.33
CA GLY A 139 18.06 -9.21 9.67
C GLY A 139 18.45 -7.85 9.10
N THR A 140 19.56 -7.79 8.37
CA THR A 140 20.06 -6.57 7.70
C THR A 140 19.78 -6.55 6.20
N ARG A 141 19.02 -7.54 5.68
CA ARG A 141 18.78 -7.65 4.25
C ARG A 141 17.89 -6.53 3.73
N PRO A 142 18.01 -6.18 2.44
CA PRO A 142 17.05 -5.31 1.79
C PRO A 142 15.65 -5.94 1.80
N ILE A 143 14.62 -5.13 2.04
CA ILE A 143 13.24 -5.59 2.21
C ILE A 143 12.28 -4.87 1.26
N THR A 144 11.19 -5.55 0.90
CA THR A 144 10.02 -4.99 0.23
C THR A 144 8.91 -4.85 1.26
N VAL A 145 8.24 -3.70 1.30
CA VAL A 145 7.17 -3.44 2.28
C VAL A 145 5.88 -3.14 1.54
N SER A 146 4.81 -3.89 1.84
CA SER A 146 3.47 -3.69 1.29
C SER A 146 2.42 -3.68 2.41
N ILE A 147 1.71 -2.57 2.54
CA ILE A 147 0.81 -2.32 3.67
C ILE A 147 -0.56 -1.88 3.17
N ALA A 148 -1.61 -2.40 3.80
CA ALA A 148 -2.98 -1.94 3.64
C ALA A 148 -3.68 -1.82 5.00
N SER A 149 -4.76 -1.06 5.06
CA SER A 149 -5.71 -1.04 6.19
C SER A 149 -7.09 -1.46 5.69
N LYS A 150 -7.77 -2.37 6.39
CA LYS A 150 -9.07 -2.91 5.96
C LYS A 150 -10.25 -2.01 6.34
N ASP A 151 -10.18 -1.36 7.50
CA ASP A 151 -11.36 -0.79 8.16
C ASP A 151 -11.32 0.74 8.29
N ARG A 152 -10.49 1.41 7.47
CA ARG A 152 -10.12 2.84 7.64
C ARG A 152 -9.52 3.17 9.00
N TRP A 153 -9.21 2.15 9.78
CA TRP A 153 -8.55 2.28 11.05
C TRP A 153 -7.10 2.70 10.83
N GLN A 154 -6.63 3.64 11.64
CA GLN A 154 -5.27 4.16 11.58
C GLN A 154 -4.44 3.52 12.69
N PRO A 155 -3.29 2.91 12.35
CA PRO A 155 -2.42 2.36 13.37
C PRO A 155 -1.75 3.47 14.19
N PRO A 156 -1.52 3.24 15.49
CA PRO A 156 -0.76 4.15 16.36
C PRO A 156 0.62 4.51 15.79
N GLN A 157 1.21 5.57 16.33
CA GLN A 157 2.55 6.01 15.92
C GLN A 157 3.64 4.96 16.17
N SER A 158 3.45 4.05 17.14
CA SER A 158 4.39 2.93 17.39
C SER A 158 4.58 2.06 16.15
N PHE A 159 3.52 1.84 15.37
CA PHE A 159 3.59 1.12 14.10
C PHE A 159 4.50 1.81 13.09
N ALA A 160 4.32 3.12 12.93
CA ALA A 160 5.12 3.92 12.01
C ALA A 160 6.59 3.95 12.44
N THR A 161 6.86 4.11 13.74
CA THR A 161 8.22 4.06 14.30
C THR A 161 8.89 2.71 14.04
N LEU A 162 8.18 1.60 14.30
CA LEU A 162 8.68 0.25 14.07
C LEU A 162 9.04 0.03 12.60
N LEU A 163 8.14 0.44 11.70
CA LEU A 163 8.32 0.23 10.27
C LEU A 163 9.40 1.16 9.69
N LEU A 164 9.29 2.47 9.90
CA LEU A 164 10.23 3.48 9.39
C LEU A 164 11.62 3.33 9.98
N GLY A 165 11.78 2.72 11.15
CA GLY A 165 13.07 2.30 11.70
C GLY A 165 13.87 1.37 10.78
N THR A 166 13.21 0.74 9.80
CA THR A 166 13.86 -0.12 8.79
C THR A 166 14.00 0.52 7.41
N SER A 167 13.62 1.79 7.25
CA SER A 167 13.61 2.55 5.98
C SER A 167 14.91 2.46 5.17
N GLN A 168 16.05 2.41 5.85
CA GLN A 168 17.37 2.27 5.23
C GLN A 168 17.51 1.03 4.32
N ARG A 169 16.72 -0.01 4.62
CA ARG A 169 16.77 -1.30 3.93
C ARG A 169 15.69 -1.46 2.86
N TRP A 170 14.80 -0.49 2.70
CA TRP A 170 13.66 -0.63 1.80
C TRP A 170 14.09 -0.57 0.34
N THR A 171 13.70 -1.56 -0.45
CA THR A 171 13.90 -1.61 -1.91
C THR A 171 12.66 -1.18 -2.67
N ALA A 172 11.48 -1.48 -2.12
CA ALA A 172 10.19 -1.08 -2.63
C ALA A 172 9.19 -0.88 -1.48
N PHE A 173 8.33 0.13 -1.63
CA PHE A 173 7.27 0.44 -0.67
C PHE A 173 5.93 0.53 -1.39
N THR A 174 4.93 -0.21 -0.90
CA THR A 174 3.56 -0.19 -1.39
C THR A 174 2.60 0.10 -0.23
N CYS A 175 1.69 1.06 -0.43
CA CYS A 175 0.69 1.46 0.55
C CYS A 175 -0.67 1.57 -0.16
N CYS A 176 -1.58 0.63 0.10
CA CYS A 176 -2.91 0.54 -0.54
C CYS A 176 -3.99 1.38 0.16
N SER A 177 -3.65 2.00 1.29
CA SER A 177 -4.46 2.99 1.98
C SER A 177 -3.51 3.92 2.71
N PRO A 178 -3.56 5.23 2.47
CA PRO A 178 -2.70 6.17 3.16
C PRO A 178 -2.87 6.07 4.68
N LEU A 179 -1.76 5.95 5.39
CA LEU A 179 -1.73 5.87 6.85
C LEU A 179 -1.20 7.18 7.41
N SER A 180 -1.98 7.84 8.28
CA SER A 180 -1.61 9.15 8.84
C SER A 180 -0.31 9.05 9.64
N SER A 181 -0.15 8.01 10.46
CA SER A 181 1.06 7.76 11.24
C SER A 181 2.33 7.60 10.38
N ILE A 182 2.20 6.99 9.19
CA ILE A 182 3.31 6.91 8.22
C ILE A 182 3.58 8.28 7.61
N SER A 183 2.54 9.03 7.22
CA SER A 183 2.72 10.39 6.69
C SER A 183 3.40 11.31 7.70
N GLU A 184 3.02 11.24 8.97
CA GLU A 184 3.63 12.00 10.06
C GLU A 184 5.08 11.58 10.27
N GLY A 185 5.36 10.27 10.28
CA GLY A 185 6.72 9.76 10.40
C GLY A 185 7.63 10.11 9.23
N LEU A 186 7.09 10.23 8.01
CA LEU A 186 7.84 10.72 6.84
C LEU A 186 8.16 12.22 6.93
N ALA A 187 7.33 12.97 7.65
CA ALA A 187 7.50 14.40 7.89
C ALA A 187 8.31 14.72 9.17
N ALA A 188 8.78 13.69 9.89
CA ALA A 188 9.58 13.86 11.10
C ALA A 188 10.92 14.57 10.82
N ASP A 189 11.49 15.18 11.87
CA ASP A 189 12.81 15.81 11.83
C ASP A 189 13.75 15.10 12.83
N PRO A 190 14.84 14.44 12.37
CA PRO A 190 15.27 14.32 10.98
C PRO A 190 14.36 13.37 10.16
N PRO A 191 14.20 13.63 8.84
CA PRO A 191 13.39 12.78 7.99
C PRO A 191 14.04 11.40 7.79
N PRO A 192 13.24 10.34 7.62
CA PRO A 192 13.77 9.02 7.30
C PRO A 192 14.48 9.04 5.93
N SER A 193 15.53 8.23 5.82
CA SER A 193 16.35 8.11 4.61
C SER A 193 16.12 6.76 3.93
N PHE A 194 16.22 6.76 2.60
CA PHE A 194 15.79 5.66 1.74
C PHE A 194 16.83 5.35 0.65
N PRO A 195 18.06 4.92 1.03
CA PRO A 195 19.18 4.77 0.10
C PRO A 195 19.00 3.63 -0.92
N LEU A 196 18.19 2.62 -0.60
CA LEU A 196 17.94 1.45 -1.45
C LEU A 196 16.61 1.53 -2.22
N LEU A 197 15.77 2.53 -1.92
CA LEU A 197 14.39 2.56 -2.40
C LEU A 197 14.35 2.85 -3.90
N SER A 198 13.77 1.92 -4.65
CA SER A 198 13.71 1.94 -6.11
C SER A 198 12.29 2.07 -6.65
N SER A 199 11.28 1.69 -5.86
CA SER A 199 9.88 1.72 -6.25
C SER A 199 8.99 2.18 -5.10
N ILE A 200 8.11 3.13 -5.37
CA ILE A 200 7.08 3.61 -4.44
C ILE A 200 5.73 3.48 -5.11
N LYS A 201 4.78 2.84 -4.44
CA LYS A 201 3.39 2.74 -4.86
C LYS A 201 2.50 3.16 -3.70
N VAL A 202 1.80 4.27 -3.83
CA VAL A 202 0.78 4.70 -2.87
C VAL A 202 -0.52 4.85 -3.64
N PHE A 203 -1.53 4.07 -3.27
CA PHE A 203 -2.85 4.16 -3.87
C PHE A 203 -3.95 3.90 -2.84
N THR A 204 -5.19 4.21 -3.19
CA THR A 204 -6.35 3.84 -2.35
C THR A 204 -7.45 3.22 -3.19
N ASN A 205 -8.25 2.40 -2.53
CA ASN A 205 -9.49 1.86 -3.07
C ASN A 205 -10.74 2.45 -2.37
N GLY A 206 -10.62 3.52 -1.57
CA GLY A 206 -11.68 4.01 -0.67
C GLY A 206 -11.94 5.53 -0.64
N LEU A 207 -13.08 5.89 -0.03
CA LEU A 207 -13.56 7.25 0.25
C LEU A 207 -12.74 7.95 1.37
N PRO A 208 -12.72 9.30 1.42
CA PRO A 208 -11.65 10.07 2.05
C PRO A 208 -11.58 9.99 3.58
N GLN A 209 -10.39 10.22 4.12
CA GLN A 209 -10.17 10.88 5.42
C GLN A 209 -9.63 12.29 5.14
N ASN A 210 -10.10 13.27 5.92
CA ASN A 210 -9.96 14.72 5.70
C ASN A 210 -8.54 15.30 5.87
N GLU A 211 -7.48 14.54 5.61
CA GLU A 211 -6.12 14.93 5.95
C GLU A 211 -5.23 15.10 4.72
N SER A 212 -4.55 16.25 4.65
CA SER A 212 -3.53 16.54 3.65
C SER A 212 -2.26 15.74 3.96
N MET A 213 -2.19 14.51 3.47
CA MET A 213 -1.01 13.69 3.69
C MET A 213 0.18 14.20 2.88
N LYS A 214 1.33 14.31 3.53
CA LYS A 214 2.59 14.77 2.94
C LYS A 214 3.53 13.57 2.84
N TYR A 215 3.76 13.10 1.63
CA TYR A 215 4.72 12.05 1.36
C TYR A 215 6.06 12.64 1.00
N ASN A 216 6.94 12.77 2.00
CA ASN A 216 8.30 13.25 1.77
C ASN A 216 9.29 12.09 1.68
N PHE A 217 9.68 11.73 0.46
CA PHE A 217 10.69 10.70 0.20
C PHE A 217 12.05 11.34 -0.11
N ASN A 218 12.60 12.03 0.89
CA ASN A 218 13.91 12.66 0.79
C ASN A 218 15.03 11.63 0.59
N ALA A 219 16.08 12.02 -0.15
CA ALA A 219 17.29 11.23 -0.34
C ALA A 219 17.04 9.78 -0.84
N THR A 220 16.37 9.66 -1.99
CA THR A 220 16.08 8.38 -2.67
C THR A 220 16.89 8.22 -3.98
N PRO A 221 18.22 8.04 -3.92
CA PRO A 221 19.09 8.09 -5.12
C PRO A 221 18.80 6.97 -6.14
N LYS A 222 18.20 5.86 -5.68
CA LYS A 222 17.88 4.71 -6.53
C LYS A 222 16.43 4.67 -7.01
N LEU A 223 15.62 5.69 -6.69
CA LEU A 223 14.21 5.71 -7.05
C LEU A 223 14.04 5.77 -8.56
N ARG A 224 13.26 4.83 -9.09
CA ARG A 224 13.00 4.68 -10.53
C ARG A 224 11.52 4.65 -10.85
N ASN A 225 10.70 4.12 -9.95
CA ASN A 225 9.28 3.92 -10.19
C ASN A 225 8.47 4.60 -9.09
N ILE A 226 7.57 5.48 -9.50
CA ILE A 226 6.66 6.18 -8.61
C ILE A 226 5.25 5.98 -9.13
N PHE A 227 4.37 5.50 -8.26
CA PHE A 227 2.95 5.35 -8.52
C PHE A 227 2.17 5.97 -7.38
N LEU A 228 1.67 7.19 -7.59
CA LEU A 228 0.84 7.93 -6.63
C LEU A 228 -0.55 8.05 -7.24
N SER A 229 -1.44 7.13 -6.86
CA SER A 229 -2.76 6.97 -7.48
C SER A 229 -3.85 7.00 -6.42
N HIS A 230 -4.35 8.18 -6.09
CA HIS A 230 -5.43 8.32 -5.11
C HIS A 230 -6.42 9.38 -5.60
N PRO A 231 -7.74 9.12 -5.54
CA PRO A 231 -8.76 10.12 -5.86
C PRO A 231 -8.78 11.35 -4.93
N TYR A 232 -7.91 11.39 -3.91
CA TYR A 232 -7.91 12.37 -2.82
C TYR A 232 -6.50 12.69 -2.24
N LEU A 233 -5.45 11.86 -2.46
CA LEU A 233 -4.04 12.30 -2.43
C LEU A 233 -3.67 13.03 -3.72
N CYS A 234 -4.62 13.75 -4.33
CA CYS A 234 -4.25 14.44 -5.53
C CYS A 234 -3.33 15.59 -5.12
N LEU A 235 -2.09 15.52 -5.58
CA LEU A 235 -1.09 16.50 -5.22
C LEU A 235 -1.52 17.82 -5.89
N PRO A 236 -1.59 18.94 -5.14
CA PRO A 236 -1.65 20.24 -5.78
C PRO A 236 -0.50 20.32 -6.77
N ALA A 237 -0.72 20.85 -7.98
CA ALA A 237 0.32 20.83 -9.01
C ALA A 237 1.61 21.51 -8.55
N SER A 238 1.55 22.49 -7.64
CA SER A 238 2.74 23.08 -6.99
C SER A 238 3.55 22.06 -6.17
N TYR A 239 2.88 21.24 -5.36
CA TYR A 239 3.54 20.16 -4.61
C TYR A 239 4.03 19.05 -5.54
N ALA A 240 3.26 18.70 -6.58
CA ALA A 240 3.71 17.75 -7.58
C ALA A 240 4.98 18.23 -8.29
N LEU A 241 5.07 19.53 -8.63
CA LEU A 241 6.25 20.13 -9.24
C LEU A 241 7.45 20.18 -8.28
N SER A 242 7.26 20.58 -7.02
CA SER A 242 8.35 20.55 -6.03
C SER A 242 8.88 19.14 -5.81
N PHE A 243 7.98 18.16 -5.76
CA PHE A 243 8.31 16.75 -5.71
C PHE A 243 9.05 16.29 -6.97
N ILE A 244 8.54 16.56 -8.18
CA ILE A 244 9.19 16.23 -9.46
C ILE A 244 10.60 16.85 -9.55
N ASN A 245 10.77 18.07 -9.05
CA ASN A 245 12.05 18.76 -9.05
C ASN A 245 13.12 18.08 -8.19
N SER A 246 12.72 17.37 -7.13
CA SER A 246 13.65 16.60 -6.29
C SER A 246 14.11 15.28 -6.93
N LEU A 247 13.42 14.81 -7.97
CA LEU A 247 13.69 13.54 -8.63
C LEU A 247 14.90 13.63 -9.57
N GLN A 248 15.68 12.54 -9.70
CA GLN A 248 16.85 12.51 -10.59
C GLN A 248 16.74 11.43 -11.68
N ASN A 249 16.62 10.15 -11.30
CA ASN A 249 16.75 9.01 -12.20
C ASN A 249 15.47 8.18 -12.36
N ILE A 250 14.33 8.86 -12.55
CA ILE A 250 13.02 8.23 -12.67
C ILE A 250 12.82 7.64 -14.06
N ARG A 251 12.25 6.44 -14.09
CA ARG A 251 11.81 5.74 -15.30
C ARG A 251 10.30 5.82 -15.48
N LYS A 252 9.55 5.52 -14.43
CA LYS A 252 8.08 5.52 -14.46
C LYS A 252 7.51 6.46 -13.43
N LEU A 253 6.63 7.34 -13.86
CA LEU A 253 5.94 8.31 -13.02
C LEU A 253 4.43 8.24 -13.27
N VAL A 254 3.67 7.91 -12.23
CA VAL A 254 2.20 7.99 -12.24
C VAL A 254 1.77 8.90 -11.11
N ILE A 255 1.05 9.97 -11.42
CA ILE A 255 0.59 10.97 -10.44
C ILE A 255 -0.89 11.30 -10.70
N TRP A 256 -1.65 11.42 -9.62
CA TRP A 256 -2.99 12.00 -9.63
C TRP A 256 -2.96 13.45 -9.10
N LEU A 257 -3.63 14.37 -9.79
CA LEU A 257 -3.59 15.82 -9.59
C LEU A 257 -4.95 16.35 -9.12
N THR A 258 -4.95 17.31 -8.19
CA THR A 258 -6.19 17.89 -7.63
C THR A 258 -6.66 19.07 -8.47
N LYS A 259 -7.92 19.44 -8.24
CA LYS A 259 -8.46 20.76 -8.57
C LYS A 259 -7.64 21.83 -7.84
N GLY A 260 -6.69 22.42 -8.55
CA GLY A 260 -5.86 23.52 -8.05
C GLY A 260 -6.10 24.74 -8.92
N SER A 261 -6.23 25.92 -8.31
CA SER A 261 -6.24 27.18 -9.06
C SER A 261 -4.92 27.30 -9.82
N ALA A 262 -4.93 27.04 -11.14
CA ALA A 262 -3.77 27.16 -12.03
C ALA A 262 -3.00 28.48 -11.81
N ASN A 263 -3.73 29.52 -11.40
CA ASN A 263 -3.24 30.88 -11.18
C ASN A 263 -2.28 31.03 -9.98
N GLN A 264 -2.32 30.14 -8.98
CA GLN A 264 -1.33 30.15 -7.88
C GLN A 264 -0.06 29.34 -8.19
N ILE A 265 -0.09 28.47 -9.20
CA ILE A 265 0.95 27.47 -9.46
C ILE A 265 2.03 28.00 -10.41
N ALA A 266 1.65 28.81 -11.41
CA ALA A 266 2.57 29.35 -12.40
C ALA A 266 3.62 30.33 -11.83
N SER A 267 3.35 30.96 -10.68
CA SER A 267 4.20 31.99 -10.08
C SER A 267 5.29 31.48 -9.13
N GLN A 268 5.19 30.24 -8.62
CA GLN A 268 6.14 29.70 -7.63
C GLN A 268 7.26 28.83 -8.22
N HIS A 269 7.08 28.30 -9.43
CA HIS A 269 8.04 27.38 -10.06
C HIS A 269 8.37 27.86 -11.48
N THR A 270 9.60 28.37 -11.65
CA THR A 270 10.07 29.00 -12.90
C THR A 270 11.03 28.14 -13.71
N GLY A 271 11.58 27.06 -13.15
CA GLY A 271 12.56 26.20 -13.83
C GLY A 271 11.93 25.05 -14.61
N LEU A 272 12.51 24.71 -15.77
CA LEU A 272 12.26 23.46 -16.47
C LEU A 272 13.06 22.31 -15.82
N LYS A 273 12.42 21.17 -15.62
CA LYS A 273 13.05 19.97 -15.07
C LYS A 273 13.34 18.94 -16.15
N ILE A 274 14.62 18.60 -16.34
CA ILE A 274 15.03 17.51 -17.23
C ILE A 274 14.91 16.18 -16.48
N LEU A 275 14.17 15.25 -17.06
CA LEU A 275 13.98 13.87 -16.60
C LEU A 275 14.46 12.92 -17.70
N PRO A 276 15.79 12.71 -17.83
CA PRO A 276 16.40 12.10 -19.01
C PRO A 276 16.07 10.60 -19.18
N SER A 277 15.70 9.92 -18.09
CA SER A 277 15.40 8.49 -18.08
C SER A 277 13.91 8.15 -18.04
N LEU A 278 13.02 9.16 -18.04
CA LEU A 278 11.58 8.93 -17.89
C LEU A 278 11.03 8.32 -19.18
N ASN A 279 10.59 7.07 -19.10
CA ASN A 279 10.05 6.29 -20.21
C ASN A 279 8.53 6.21 -20.20
N SER A 280 7.90 6.34 -19.03
CA SER A 280 6.46 6.20 -18.84
C SER A 280 5.94 7.29 -17.91
N LEU A 281 5.02 8.10 -18.41
CA LEU A 281 4.35 9.18 -17.68
C LEU A 281 2.84 8.95 -17.72
N CYS A 282 2.21 8.90 -16.55
CA CYS A 282 0.76 8.88 -16.42
C CYS A 282 0.31 10.03 -15.52
N LEU A 283 -0.52 10.91 -16.06
CA LEU A 283 -1.11 12.03 -15.35
C LEU A 283 -2.63 11.85 -15.31
N THR A 284 -3.20 11.79 -14.11
CA THR A 284 -4.64 11.71 -13.90
C THR A 284 -5.12 12.96 -13.19
N GLY A 285 -6.18 13.63 -13.62
CA GLY A 285 -6.69 14.81 -12.90
C GLY A 285 -7.35 15.87 -13.79
N GLU A 286 -7.32 17.13 -13.35
CA GLU A 286 -7.81 18.25 -14.16
C GLU A 286 -6.86 18.54 -15.33
N ASN A 287 -7.42 18.92 -16.49
CA ASN A 287 -6.66 19.30 -17.68
C ASN A 287 -5.65 20.44 -17.43
N THR A 288 -6.02 21.49 -16.71
CA THR A 288 -5.15 22.64 -16.40
C THR A 288 -3.98 22.24 -15.52
N ALA A 289 -4.19 21.34 -14.55
CA ALA A 289 -3.13 20.82 -13.68
C ALA A 289 -2.15 19.96 -14.46
N ALA A 290 -2.65 19.14 -15.40
CA ALA A 290 -1.80 18.34 -16.27
C ALA A 290 -0.94 19.23 -17.19
N SER A 291 -1.52 20.25 -17.83
CA SER A 291 -0.80 21.25 -18.64
C SER A 291 0.38 21.86 -17.90
N VAL A 292 0.15 22.33 -16.68
CA VAL A 292 1.19 22.96 -15.86
C VAL A 292 2.39 22.04 -15.61
N ILE A 293 2.17 20.72 -15.48
CA ILE A 293 3.26 19.76 -15.34
C ILE A 293 3.97 19.54 -16.67
N LEU A 294 3.21 19.33 -17.76
CA LEU A 294 3.76 19.14 -19.11
C LEU A 294 4.64 20.32 -19.54
N ASP A 295 4.23 21.55 -19.20
CA ASP A 295 4.95 22.80 -19.52
C ASP A 295 6.27 22.96 -18.75
N ARG A 296 6.48 22.18 -17.69
CA ARG A 296 7.63 22.33 -16.77
C ARG A 296 8.63 21.19 -16.82
N ILE A 297 8.43 20.20 -17.70
CA ILE A 297 9.31 19.04 -17.82
C ILE A 297 9.93 18.92 -19.21
N ILE A 298 11.10 18.28 -19.27
CA ILE A 298 11.78 17.84 -20.50
C ILE A 298 12.09 16.35 -20.35
N THR A 299 11.54 15.51 -21.22
CA THR A 299 11.54 14.04 -21.08
C THR A 299 11.94 13.36 -22.38
N PRO A 300 13.24 13.35 -22.75
CA PRO A 300 13.68 12.91 -24.08
C PRO A 300 13.54 11.40 -24.33
N ALA A 301 13.46 10.59 -23.27
CA ALA A 301 13.31 9.14 -23.36
C ALA A 301 11.85 8.65 -23.27
N LEU A 302 10.87 9.55 -23.33
CA LEU A 302 9.46 9.22 -23.12
C LEU A 302 8.90 8.35 -24.25
N MET A 303 8.34 7.19 -23.90
CA MET A 303 7.79 6.20 -24.84
C MET A 303 6.31 5.90 -24.60
N ASP A 304 5.86 5.99 -23.34
CA ASP A 304 4.48 5.72 -22.92
C ASP A 304 3.91 6.95 -22.20
N LEU A 305 2.90 7.57 -22.79
CA LEU A 305 2.19 8.72 -22.22
C LEU A 305 0.72 8.39 -22.04
N ARG A 306 0.23 8.55 -20.80
CA ARG A 306 -1.18 8.35 -20.45
C ARG A 306 -1.72 9.59 -19.77
N LEU A 307 -2.77 10.18 -20.33
CA LEU A 307 -3.45 11.34 -19.78
C LEU A 307 -4.90 10.95 -19.47
N TRP A 308 -5.22 10.82 -18.18
CA TRP A 308 -6.56 10.52 -17.70
C TRP A 308 -7.16 11.79 -17.09
N ILE A 309 -7.59 12.69 -17.94
CA ILE A 309 -7.96 14.05 -17.58
C ILE A 309 -9.47 14.26 -17.64
N TYR A 310 -10.00 15.21 -16.88
CA TYR A 310 -11.40 15.61 -16.95
C TYR A 310 -11.56 17.12 -17.06
N SER A 311 -12.63 17.56 -17.74
CA SER A 311 -12.97 18.98 -17.91
C SER A 311 -13.67 19.55 -16.67
N THR A 312 -13.41 20.83 -16.36
CA THR A 312 -14.10 21.61 -15.32
C THR A 312 -15.27 22.45 -15.85
N GLY A 313 -15.65 22.31 -17.12
CA GLY A 313 -16.80 22.97 -17.72
C GLY A 313 -16.53 24.37 -18.28
N SER A 314 -15.26 24.77 -18.43
CA SER A 314 -14.86 25.99 -19.13
C SER A 314 -14.39 25.66 -20.54
N ALA A 315 -15.25 25.90 -21.54
CA ALA A 315 -15.03 25.52 -22.94
C ALA A 315 -13.71 26.02 -23.54
N ASN A 316 -13.14 27.13 -23.04
CA ASN A 316 -11.90 27.69 -23.58
C ASN A 316 -10.61 27.03 -23.03
N LEU A 317 -10.69 26.31 -21.91
CA LEU A 317 -9.52 25.65 -21.29
C LEU A 317 -9.51 24.14 -21.55
N ASP A 318 -10.53 23.60 -22.23
CA ASP A 318 -10.68 22.17 -22.46
C ASP A 318 -9.56 21.55 -23.29
N HIS A 319 -8.84 22.35 -24.08
CA HIS A 319 -7.75 21.90 -24.97
C HIS A 319 -6.34 22.35 -24.56
N ALA A 320 -6.17 23.04 -23.43
CA ALA A 320 -4.86 23.57 -23.00
C ALA A 320 -3.78 22.48 -22.89
N TRP A 321 -4.18 21.25 -22.55
CA TRP A 321 -3.27 20.11 -22.43
C TRP A 321 -2.72 19.63 -23.78
N ILE A 322 -3.44 19.87 -24.88
CA ILE A 322 -2.97 19.50 -26.23
C ILE A 322 -1.84 20.44 -26.65
N THR A 323 -2.00 21.74 -26.43
CA THR A 323 -0.93 22.73 -26.66
C THR A 323 0.30 22.38 -25.82
N SER A 324 0.13 22.15 -24.52
CA SER A 324 1.23 21.73 -23.64
C SER A 324 1.90 20.42 -24.08
N LEU A 325 1.14 19.48 -24.65
CA LEU A 325 1.67 18.23 -25.18
C LEU A 325 2.54 18.45 -26.43
N ASN A 326 2.08 19.29 -27.36
CA ASN A 326 2.84 19.66 -28.55
C ASN A 326 4.12 20.40 -28.16
N ASP A 327 4.02 21.36 -27.23
CA ASP A 327 5.21 22.08 -26.75
C ASP A 327 6.18 21.12 -26.03
N LEU A 328 5.67 20.15 -25.25
CA LEU A 328 6.51 19.14 -24.62
C LEU A 328 7.24 18.28 -25.66
N ARG A 329 6.56 17.91 -26.74
CA ARG A 329 7.15 17.17 -27.87
C ARG A 329 8.28 17.98 -28.52
N GLU A 330 8.04 19.25 -28.83
CA GLU A 330 9.06 20.14 -29.40
C GLU A 330 10.26 20.30 -28.47
N ARG A 331 10.02 20.52 -27.17
CA ARG A 331 11.08 20.70 -26.17
C ARG A 331 11.89 19.43 -25.90
N SER A 332 11.27 18.26 -25.99
CA SER A 332 11.87 17.01 -25.52
C SER A 332 12.33 16.08 -26.64
N ALA A 333 11.81 16.25 -27.87
CA ALA A 333 12.13 15.42 -29.03
C ALA A 333 12.05 13.89 -28.77
N PHE A 334 11.09 13.45 -27.96
CA PHE A 334 10.91 12.03 -27.64
C PHE A 334 10.23 11.24 -28.77
N SER A 335 10.45 9.93 -28.77
CA SER A 335 9.82 8.98 -29.71
C SER A 335 8.72 8.19 -28.99
N LEU A 336 7.48 8.65 -29.14
CA LEU A 336 6.33 8.05 -28.45
C LEU A 336 5.85 6.78 -29.16
N SER A 337 5.71 5.69 -28.41
CA SER A 337 5.18 4.41 -28.93
C SER A 337 3.74 4.17 -28.48
N ASN A 338 3.39 4.61 -27.27
CA ASN A 338 2.07 4.40 -26.67
C ASN A 338 1.50 5.73 -26.19
N LEU A 339 0.25 6.01 -26.61
CA LEU A 339 -0.49 7.19 -26.21
C LEU A 339 -1.89 6.78 -25.77
N SER A 340 -2.28 7.19 -24.55
CA SER A 340 -3.59 6.90 -23.99
C SER A 340 -4.26 8.17 -23.47
N PHE A 341 -5.50 8.40 -23.87
CA PHE A 341 -6.35 9.49 -23.41
C PHE A 341 -7.61 8.93 -22.76
N LYS A 342 -7.97 9.45 -21.60
CA LYS A 342 -9.24 9.16 -20.92
C LYS A 342 -9.91 10.44 -20.42
N GLY A 343 -11.20 10.62 -20.71
CA GLY A 343 -12.06 11.68 -20.12
C GLY A 343 -11.87 13.11 -20.62
N ALA A 344 -11.08 13.30 -21.68
CA ALA A 344 -10.50 14.60 -22.05
C ALA A 344 -11.47 15.66 -22.63
N GLY A 345 -12.79 15.44 -22.60
CA GLY A 345 -13.75 16.41 -23.17
C GLY A 345 -13.40 16.73 -24.63
N ILE A 346 -13.15 15.68 -25.42
CA ILE A 346 -12.64 15.77 -26.79
C ILE A 346 -13.77 16.28 -27.70
N GLY A 347 -14.09 17.58 -27.61
CA GLY A 347 -15.17 18.19 -28.38
C GLY A 347 -14.79 18.52 -29.82
N GLN A 348 -13.49 18.54 -30.17
CA GLN A 348 -12.99 18.84 -31.51
C GLN A 348 -12.03 17.75 -31.98
N GLU A 349 -12.54 16.86 -32.83
CA GLU A 349 -11.81 15.73 -33.43
C GLU A 349 -10.53 16.18 -34.17
N GLY A 350 -10.61 17.27 -34.95
CA GLY A 350 -9.49 17.77 -35.76
C GLY A 350 -8.23 18.08 -34.95
N ILE A 351 -8.38 18.75 -33.80
CA ILE A 351 -7.23 19.12 -32.94
C ILE A 351 -6.55 17.86 -32.38
N LEU A 352 -7.33 16.82 -32.05
CA LEU A 352 -6.77 15.56 -31.57
C LEU A 352 -6.06 14.81 -32.70
N VAL A 353 -6.67 14.73 -33.88
CA VAL A 353 -6.09 14.05 -35.04
C VAL A 353 -4.78 14.72 -35.43
N ASP A 354 -4.72 16.04 -35.46
CA ASP A 354 -3.50 16.80 -35.73
C ASP A 354 -2.41 16.51 -34.68
N ALA A 355 -2.78 16.51 -33.40
CA ALA A 355 -1.84 16.21 -32.31
C ALA A 355 -1.31 14.76 -32.38
N VAL A 356 -2.17 13.78 -32.69
CA VAL A 356 -1.82 12.36 -32.83
C VAL A 356 -0.97 12.12 -34.08
N GLY A 357 -1.35 12.71 -35.22
CA GLY A 357 -0.61 12.64 -36.48
C GLY A 357 0.79 13.25 -36.38
N SER A 358 1.00 14.09 -35.36
CA SER A 358 2.30 14.62 -35.01
C SER A 358 3.28 13.56 -34.47
N PHE A 359 2.84 12.37 -34.04
CA PHE A 359 3.71 11.32 -33.51
C PHE A 359 3.94 10.16 -34.51
N PRO A 360 5.00 10.21 -35.35
CA PRO A 360 5.23 9.21 -36.39
C PRO A 360 5.62 7.82 -35.85
N THR A 361 6.10 7.73 -34.61
CA THR A 361 6.55 6.48 -33.98
C THR A 361 5.44 5.75 -33.22
N LEU A 362 4.21 6.27 -33.26
CA LEU A 362 3.11 5.78 -32.45
C LEU A 362 2.64 4.40 -32.94
N SER A 363 2.70 3.41 -32.05
CA SER A 363 2.29 2.02 -32.33
C SER A 363 0.96 1.64 -31.67
N SER A 364 0.59 2.31 -30.58
CA SER A 364 -0.64 2.04 -29.83
C SER A 364 -1.29 3.33 -29.41
N LEU A 365 -2.55 3.52 -29.83
CA LEU A 365 -3.40 4.64 -29.45
C LEU A 365 -4.63 4.09 -28.71
N HIS A 366 -4.90 4.62 -27.53
CA HIS A 366 -6.10 4.30 -26.76
C HIS A 366 -6.85 5.59 -26.40
N ILE A 367 -8.10 5.72 -26.83
CA ILE A 367 -8.94 6.87 -26.55
C ILE A 367 -10.21 6.36 -25.88
N GLU A 368 -10.50 6.85 -24.67
CA GLU A 368 -11.72 6.56 -23.92
C GLU A 368 -12.38 7.88 -23.52
N ASP A 369 -13.50 8.25 -24.14
CA ASP A 369 -14.26 9.41 -23.69
C ASP A 369 -15.28 9.00 -22.62
N LEU A 370 -15.27 9.73 -21.49
CA LEU A 370 -16.23 9.57 -20.39
C LEU A 370 -17.35 10.63 -20.45
N GLY A 371 -17.48 11.33 -21.58
CA GLY A 371 -18.44 12.41 -21.77
C GLY A 371 -19.85 12.02 -21.32
N LYS A 372 -20.48 12.87 -20.49
CA LYS A 372 -21.88 12.76 -20.06
C LYS A 372 -22.89 12.74 -21.23
N ASN A 373 -22.46 13.06 -22.45
CA ASN A 373 -23.29 13.25 -23.62
C ASN A 373 -22.99 12.30 -24.80
N GLY A 374 -22.23 11.22 -24.61
CA GLY A 374 -22.17 10.11 -25.60
C GLY A 374 -21.75 10.45 -27.05
N ASN A 375 -21.10 11.60 -27.30
CA ASN A 375 -20.95 12.15 -28.65
C ASN A 375 -19.54 12.04 -29.25
N PHE A 376 -18.56 11.42 -28.59
CA PHE A 376 -17.29 11.13 -29.26
C PHE A 376 -17.45 9.89 -30.13
N VAL A 377 -17.82 10.11 -31.38
CA VAL A 377 -17.70 9.15 -32.47
C VAL A 377 -16.51 9.65 -33.29
N LEU A 378 -15.45 8.84 -33.43
CA LEU A 378 -14.45 9.06 -34.49
C LEU A 378 -15.24 8.98 -35.79
N SER A 379 -15.53 10.13 -36.38
CA SER A 379 -16.28 10.14 -37.62
C SER A 379 -15.30 9.76 -38.72
N ASP A 380 -15.62 8.74 -39.52
CA ASP A 380 -14.82 8.27 -40.67
C ASP A 380 -14.58 9.35 -41.76
N LEU A 381 -14.86 10.63 -41.47
CA LEU A 381 -14.86 11.76 -42.39
C LEU A 381 -13.53 12.54 -42.45
N THR A 382 -12.46 12.08 -41.81
CA THR A 382 -11.14 12.73 -41.87
C THR A 382 -10.14 12.06 -42.84
N ILE A 383 -10.64 11.28 -43.81
CA ILE A 383 -9.89 10.93 -45.02
C ILE A 383 -10.38 11.85 -46.15
N GLY A 384 -9.76 13.02 -46.27
CA GLY A 384 -10.02 14.00 -47.34
C GLY A 384 -8.75 14.75 -47.71
#